data_AF-A0A0F5EVY1-F1
#
_entry.id   AF-A0A0F5EVY1-F1
#
_cell.length_a   1.000
_cell.length_b   1.000
_cell.length_c   1.000
_cell.angle_alpha   90.00
_cell.angle_beta   90.00
_cell.angle_gamma   90.00
#
_symmetry.space_group_name_H-M   'P 1'
#
loop_
_entity.id
_entity.type
_entity.pdbx_description
1 polymer ?
#
loop_
_entity_poly.entity_id
_entity_poly.type
_entity_poly.pdbx_seq_one_letter_code
_entity_poly.pdbx_strand_id
1 'polypeptide(L)' 'MRILELDRINELARKAKVTALSEAELNERSALRQRYLAAIHGQLTNILSTVSVVDPDGNDVTPTKLREAQRSGMQVATC' A
#
# COMPACT_ATOMS: atom_id res chain seq x y z
N MET A 1 -8.32 -9.67 4.79
CA MET A 1 -7.29 -9.05 5.65
C MET A 1 -7.85 -7.78 6.25
N ARG A 2 -7.73 -7.58 7.57
CA ARG A 2 -8.15 -6.35 8.24
C ARG A 2 -6.90 -5.53 8.54
N ILE A 3 -6.88 -4.27 8.11
CA ILE A 3 -5.81 -3.32 8.45
C ILE A 3 -6.26 -2.56 9.69
N LEU A 4 -5.55 -2.72 10.81
CA LEU A 4 -5.98 -2.25 12.14
C LEU A 4 -6.04 -0.72 12.23
N GLU A 5 -5.19 -0.03 11.48
CA GLU A 5 -5.08 1.43 11.47
C GLU A 5 -6.26 2.10 10.73
N LEU A 6 -6.97 1.37 9.87
CA LEU A 6 -8.03 1.91 9.02
C LEU A 6 -9.22 2.43 9.83
N ASP A 7 -9.62 1.70 10.87
CA ASP A 7 -10.77 2.05 11.70
C ASP A 7 -10.55 3.40 12.40
N ARG A 8 -9.34 3.61 12.93
CA ARG A 8 -8.95 4.87 13.59
C ARG A 8 -8.84 6.03 12.60
N ILE A 9 -8.30 5.78 11.40
CA ILE A 9 -8.27 6.78 10.32
C ILE A 9 -9.70 7.22 9.95
N ASN A 10 -10.64 6.29 9.87
CA ASN A 10 -12.04 6.58 9.56
C ASN A 10 -12.76 7.36 10.67
N GLU A 11 -12.42 7.11 11.94
CA GLU A 11 -12.88 7.93 13.07
C GLU A 11 -12.37 9.37 12.97
N LEU A 12 -11.06 9.55 12.75
CA LEU A 12 -10.45 10.88 12.61
C LEU A 12 -10.98 11.61 11.36
N ALA A 13 -11.25 10.89 10.27
CA ALA A 13 -11.86 11.46 9.06
C ALA A 13 -13.30 11.92 9.30
N ARG A 14 -14.10 11.15 10.05
CA ARG A 14 -15.47 11.57 10.45
C ARG A 14 -15.43 12.78 11.36
N LYS A 15 -14.53 12.81 12.34
CA LYS A 15 -14.33 13.98 13.20
C LYS A 15 -13.94 15.23 12.39
N ALA A 16 -12.97 15.10 11.48
CA ALA A 16 -12.50 16.20 10.62
C ALA A 16 -13.61 16.82 9.75
N LYS A 17 -14.66 16.05 9.43
CA LYS A 17 -15.80 16.52 8.64
C LYS A 17 -16.77 17.39 9.44
N VAL A 18 -16.84 17.18 10.76
CA VAL A 18 -17.75 17.89 11.67
C VAL A 18 -17.03 19.03 12.37
N THR A 19 -15.78 18.83 12.76
CA THR A 19 -14.96 19.77 13.54
C THR A 19 -13.53 19.81 13.01
N ALA A 20 -12.87 20.97 13.07
CA ALA A 20 -11.44 21.06 12.78
C ALA A 20 -10.65 20.16 13.74
N LEU A 21 -9.71 19.38 13.20
CA LEU A 21 -8.83 18.53 14.00
C LEU A 21 -7.80 19.39 14.73
N SER A 22 -7.48 19.00 15.96
CA SER A 22 -6.33 19.56 16.67
C SER A 22 -5.01 19.17 15.99
N GLU A 23 -3.93 19.91 16.25
CA GLU A 23 -2.60 19.59 15.74
C GLU A 23 -2.12 18.18 16.16
N ALA A 24 -2.46 17.75 17.38
CA ALA A 24 -2.16 16.42 17.88
C ALA A 24 -2.86 15.33 17.05
N GLU A 25 -4.15 15.50 16.75
CA GLU A 25 -4.92 14.56 15.93
C GLU A 25 -4.48 14.57 14.46
N LEU A 26 -4.02 15.71 13.94
CA LEU A 26 -3.42 15.80 12.61
C LEU A 26 -2.13 14.98 12.50
N ASN A 27 -1.28 15.05 13.52
CA ASN A 27 -0.05 14.26 13.62
C ASN A 27 -0.35 12.77 13.81
N GLU A 28 -1.35 12.42 14.63
CA GLU A 28 -1.82 11.02 14.75
C GLU A 28 -2.31 10.50 13.39
N ARG A 29 -3.14 11.29 12.69
CA ARG A 29 -3.66 10.93 11.37
C ARG A 29 -2.56 10.75 10.34
N SER A 30 -1.54 11.60 10.33
CA SER A 30 -0.43 11.51 9.37
C SER A 30 0.41 10.26 9.62
N ALA A 31 0.75 9.96 10.88
CA ALA A 31 1.46 8.75 11.28
C ALA A 31 0.69 7.48 10.92
N LEU A 32 -0.62 7.43 11.19
CA LEU A 32 -1.46 6.30 10.81
C LEU A 32 -1.52 6.11 9.29
N ARG A 33 -1.59 7.21 8.53
CA ARG A 33 -1.58 7.15 7.06
C ARG A 33 -0.28 6.58 6.52
N GLN A 34 0.86 6.95 7.08
CA GLN A 34 2.15 6.43 6.66
C GLN A 34 2.25 4.92 6.87
N ARG A 35 1.77 4.42 8.03
CA ARG A 35 1.73 2.97 8.30
C ARG A 35 0.80 2.23 7.35
N TYR A 36 -0.39 2.77 7.10
CA TYR A 36 -1.35 2.22 6.14
C TYR A 36 -0.75 2.12 4.73
N LEU A 37 -0.10 3.19 4.26
CA LEU A 37 0.56 3.20 2.95
C LEU A 37 1.69 2.17 2.88
N ALA A 38 2.53 2.07 3.89
CA ALA A 38 3.58 1.06 3.93
C ALA A 38 3.03 -0.37 3.87
N ALA A 39 1.97 -0.66 4.64
CA ALA A 39 1.30 -1.97 4.62
C ALA A 39 0.68 -2.30 3.26
N ILE A 40 0.08 -1.32 2.58
CA ILE A 40 -0.47 -1.50 1.23
C ILE A 40 0.62 -1.65 0.19
N HIS A 41 1.67 -0.83 0.27
CA HIS A 41 2.78 -0.90 -0.66
C HIS A 41 3.43 -2.28 -0.60
N GLY A 42 3.65 -2.85 0.60
CA GLY A 42 4.13 -4.22 0.75
C GLY A 42 3.21 -5.26 0.11
N GLN A 43 1.89 -5.15 0.30
CA GLN A 43 0.93 -6.06 -0.32
C GLN A 43 0.90 -5.95 -1.85
N LEU A 44 0.84 -4.74 -2.38
CA LEU A 44 0.83 -4.50 -3.83
C LEU A 44 2.10 -5.06 -4.47
N THR A 45 3.23 -4.85 -3.80
CA THR A 45 4.53 -5.36 -4.21
C THR A 45 4.54 -6.89 -4.29
N ASN A 46 3.95 -7.60 -3.33
CA ASN A 46 3.78 -9.06 -3.38
C ASN A 46 2.82 -9.53 -4.50
N ILE A 47 1.78 -8.75 -4.81
CA ILE A 47 0.87 -9.08 -5.91
C ILE A 47 1.61 -8.92 -7.25
N LEU A 48 2.32 -7.81 -7.43
CA LEU A 48 3.08 -7.51 -8.65
C LEU A 48 4.28 -8.44 -8.86
N SER A 49 4.82 -9.06 -7.81
CA SER A 49 5.86 -10.09 -7.97
C SER A 49 5.33 -11.38 -8.60
N THR A 50 4.01 -11.63 -8.52
CA THR A 50 3.39 -12.86 -9.00
C THR A 50 2.68 -12.67 -10.35
N VAL A 51 2.25 -11.45 -10.66
CA VAL A 51 1.47 -11.16 -11.87
C VAL A 51 2.39 -10.82 -13.05
N SER A 52 2.20 -11.52 -14.17
CA SER A 52 2.77 -11.17 -15.48
C SER A 52 1.69 -10.53 -16.35
N VAL A 53 2.06 -9.49 -17.10
CA VAL A 53 1.13 -8.77 -17.97
C VAL A 53 1.33 -9.20 -19.42
N VAL A 54 0.28 -9.72 -20.04
CA VAL A 54 0.28 -10.20 -21.42
C VAL A 54 -0.67 -9.33 -22.24
N ASP A 55 -0.22 -8.86 -23.40
CA ASP A 55 -1.01 -8.12 -24.39
C ASP A 55 -2.03 -9.06 -25.08
N PRO A 56 -3.20 -8.59 -25.57
CA PRO A 56 -4.10 -9.33 -26.46
C PRO A 56 -3.45 -10.15 -27.59
N ASP A 57 -2.28 -9.74 -28.09
CA ASP A 57 -1.52 -10.47 -29.12
C ASP A 57 -0.65 -11.61 -28.55
N GLY A 58 -0.70 -11.87 -27.23
CA GLY A 58 0.04 -12.93 -26.55
C GLY A 58 1.47 -12.59 -26.16
N ASN A 59 1.91 -11.35 -26.38
CA ASN A 59 3.25 -10.89 -26.02
C ASN A 59 3.31 -10.49 -24.53
N ASP A 60 4.29 -11.03 -23.80
CA ASP A 60 4.57 -10.64 -22.41
C ASP A 60 5.22 -9.25 -22.38
N VAL A 61 4.40 -8.25 -22.04
CA VAL A 61 4.79 -6.84 -21.95
C VAL A 61 5.12 -6.44 -20.52
N THR A 62 5.41 -7.40 -19.62
CA THR A 62 5.79 -7.10 -18.24
C THR A 62 6.94 -6.07 -18.24
N PRO A 63 6.71 -4.85 -17.69
CA PRO A 63 7.68 -3.77 -17.74
C PRO A 63 9.05 -4.19 -17.22
N THR A 64 10.12 -3.77 -17.90
CA THR A 64 11.51 -4.15 -17.55
C THR A 64 11.86 -3.84 -16.10
N LYS A 65 11.32 -2.72 -15.58
CA LYS A 65 11.47 -2.31 -14.18
C LYS A 65 10.87 -3.30 -13.18
N LEU A 66 9.76 -3.95 -13.53
CA LEU A 66 9.15 -5.00 -12.69
C LEU A 66 9.96 -6.30 -12.75
N ARG A 67 10.46 -6.68 -13.93
CA ARG A 67 11.34 -7.84 -14.09
C ARG A 67 12.66 -7.68 -13.34
N GLU A 68 13.23 -6.47 -13.34
CA GLU A 68 14.42 -6.12 -12.55
C GLU A 68 14.13 -6.16 -11.04
N ALA A 69 12.99 -5.61 -10.60
CA ALA A 69 12.55 -5.69 -9.20
C ALA A 69 12.28 -7.13 -8.72
N GLN A 70 11.81 -8.02 -9.60
CA GLN A 70 11.65 -9.44 -9.33
C GLN A 70 13.01 -10.16 -9.25
N ARG A 71 13.97 -9.84 -10.13
CA ARG A 71 15.33 -10.43 -10.15
C ARG A 71 16.22 -9.98 -9.01
N SER A 72 16.08 -8.75 -8.53
CA SER A 72 16.89 -8.20 -7.44
C SER A 72 16.52 -8.76 -6.07
N GLY A 73 15.64 -9.76 -6.01
CA GLY A 73 15.31 -10.44 -4.77
C GLY A 73 14.53 -9.50 -3.86
N MET A 74 13.30 -9.20 -4.28
CA MET A 74 12.27 -8.81 -3.33
C MET A 74 12.09 -9.98 -2.37
N GLN A 75 12.90 -10.01 -1.31
CA GLN A 75 12.87 -11.04 -0.29
C GLN A 75 11.50 -10.93 0.36
N VAL A 76 10.58 -11.77 -0.13
CA VAL A 76 9.36 -12.10 0.57
C VAL A 76 9.85 -12.86 1.80
N ALA A 77 10.16 -12.11 2.86
CA ALA A 77 10.33 -12.64 4.19
C ALA A 77 8.97 -13.22 4.58
N THR A 78 8.75 -14.46 4.16
CA THR A 78 7.72 -15.33 4.66
C THR A 78 8.38 -16.08 5.80
N CYS A 79 8.36 -15.47 6.99
CA CYS A 79 8.62 -16.12 8.27
C CYS A 79 7.57 -15.63 9.25
#